data_AF-A0A943AYN3-F1
#
_entry.id   AF-A0A943AYN3-F1
#
_cell.length_a   1.000
_cell.length_b   1.000
_cell.length_c   1.000
_cell.angle_alpha   90.00
_cell.angle_beta   90.00
_cell.angle_gamma   90.00
#
_symmetry.space_group_name_H-M   'P 1'
#
loop_
_entity.id
_entity.type
_entity.pdbx_description
1 polymer ?
#
loop_
_entity_poly.entity_id
_entity_poly.type
_entity_poly.pdbx_seq_one_letter_code
_entity_poly.pdbx_strand_id
1 'polypeptide(L)'
;MRTTTGTPLSSGGSNSFTISKANLPAVKVQLESFSVTTQPHKHIIGSEIRHNEHLWANSRRYLNAGQNNFDVKDTDDPCGLGGGANTGTASPYTQNLGSGTAISISPTYITIRAWKRLS
;
A
#
# COMPACT_ATOMS: atom_id res chain seq x y z
N MET A 1 60.45 -3.86 10.99
CA MET A 1 59.77 -5.10 11.43
C MET A 1 60.10 -6.20 10.43
N ARG A 2 60.78 -7.27 10.83
CA ARG A 2 61.10 -8.43 9.97
C ARG A 2 60.05 -9.51 10.25
N THR A 3 59.13 -9.72 9.31
CA THR A 3 58.11 -10.77 9.42
C THR A 3 58.75 -12.09 8.99
N THR A 4 59.09 -12.95 9.95
CA THR A 4 59.39 -14.36 9.64
C THR A 4 58.08 -15.00 9.17
N THR A 5 58.12 -15.62 7.98
CA THR A 5 57.05 -16.34 7.25
C THR A 5 55.96 -15.46 6.60
N GLY A 6 56.15 -15.16 5.32
CA GLY A 6 55.29 -14.30 4.48
C GLY A 6 54.00 -14.93 3.97
N THR A 7 53.31 -15.73 4.79
CA THR A 7 52.00 -16.28 4.42
C THR A 7 50.96 -15.83 5.46
N PRO A 8 49.94 -15.01 5.08
CA PRO A 8 48.86 -14.65 6.00
C PRO A 8 48.16 -15.91 6.50
N LEU A 9 47.80 -15.95 7.79
CA LEU A 9 47.27 -17.14 8.44
C LEU A 9 45.86 -17.50 7.94
N SER A 10 45.12 -16.48 7.49
CA SER A 10 43.83 -16.56 6.82
C SER A 10 43.48 -15.16 6.28
N SER A 11 42.75 -15.10 5.17
CA SER A 11 42.07 -13.89 4.70
C SER A 11 40.55 -14.10 4.73
N GLY A 12 39.81 -13.02 4.86
CA GLY A 12 38.35 -13.08 4.91
C GLY A 12 37.70 -11.70 4.79
N GLY A 13 36.38 -11.68 4.96
CA GLY A 13 35.58 -10.46 4.79
C GLY A 13 35.26 -10.15 3.33
N SER A 14 34.55 -9.05 3.14
CA SER A 14 34.16 -8.54 1.82
C SER A 14 34.02 -7.01 1.89
N ASN A 15 34.55 -6.31 0.89
CA ASN A 15 34.32 -4.87 0.72
C ASN A 15 32.96 -4.57 0.05
N SER A 16 32.22 -5.61 -0.32
CA SER A 16 30.86 -5.51 -0.86
C SER A 16 29.88 -6.15 0.13
N PHE A 17 28.80 -5.45 0.44
CA PHE A 17 27.70 -5.96 1.25
C PHE A 17 26.37 -5.63 0.58
N THR A 18 25.37 -6.50 0.81
CA THR A 18 24.02 -6.30 0.28
C THR A 18 23.11 -5.84 1.40
N ILE A 19 22.36 -4.76 1.16
CA ILE A 19 21.30 -4.31 2.05
C ILE A 19 20.01 -5.03 1.64
N SER A 20 19.42 -5.77 2.56
CA SER A 20 18.11 -6.40 2.38
C SER A 20 17.02 -5.60 3.07
N LYS A 21 15.75 -5.91 2.76
CA LYS A 21 14.60 -5.27 3.42
C LYS A 21 14.63 -5.38 4.96
N ALA A 22 15.13 -6.50 5.50
CA ALA A 22 15.25 -6.70 6.95
C ALA A 22 16.21 -5.68 7.60
N ASN A 23 17.18 -5.16 6.84
CA ASN A 23 18.15 -4.18 7.31
C ASN A 23 17.63 -2.73 7.30
N LEU A 24 16.43 -2.50 6.75
CA LEU A 24 15.80 -1.19 6.78
C LEU A 24 15.17 -0.91 8.15
N PRO A 25 15.04 0.36 8.56
CA PRO A 25 14.41 0.73 9.82
C PRO A 25 13.00 0.17 9.98
N ALA A 26 12.67 -0.26 11.20
CA ALA A 26 11.34 -0.73 11.58
C ALA A 26 10.39 0.44 11.93
N VAL A 27 10.44 1.53 11.15
CA VAL A 27 9.68 2.76 11.38
C VAL A 27 8.76 3.01 10.20
N LYS A 28 7.55 3.48 10.49
CA LYS A 28 6.60 3.97 9.49
C LYS A 28 6.87 5.45 9.24
N VAL A 29 6.92 5.84 7.97
CA VAL A 29 7.12 7.24 7.56
C VAL A 29 5.77 7.82 7.15
N GLN A 30 5.45 9.02 7.61
CA GLN A 30 4.24 9.72 7.19
C GLN A 30 4.43 10.27 5.77
N LEU A 31 3.44 10.09 4.89
CA LEU A 31 3.42 10.74 3.59
C LEU A 31 2.91 12.18 3.73
N GLU A 32 3.39 13.05 2.84
CA GLU A 32 2.87 14.40 2.70
C GLU A 32 1.36 14.39 2.46
N SER A 33 0.68 15.42 2.98
CA SER A 33 -0.77 15.54 2.84
C SER A 33 -1.15 15.77 1.38
N PHE A 34 -2.14 15.02 0.89
CA PHE A 34 -2.72 15.25 -0.43
C PHE A 34 -4.25 15.23 -0.37
N SER A 35 -4.90 15.92 -1.32
CA SER A 35 -6.36 15.90 -1.44
C SER A 35 -6.84 14.60 -2.06
N VAL A 36 -7.86 14.00 -1.45
CA VAL A 36 -8.53 12.81 -1.99
C VAL A 36 -9.85 13.23 -2.60
N THR A 37 -10.06 12.88 -3.86
CA THR A 37 -11.33 13.08 -4.57
C THR A 37 -11.89 11.73 -4.98
N THR A 38 -13.16 11.51 -4.62
CA THR A 38 -13.89 10.34 -5.13
C THR A 38 -14.25 10.58 -6.59
N GLN A 39 -14.28 9.52 -7.39
CA GLN A 39 -14.80 9.64 -8.75
C GLN A 39 -16.33 9.81 -8.71
N PRO A 40 -16.90 10.69 -9.55
CA PRO A 40 -18.34 10.74 -9.75
C PRO A 40 -18.87 9.36 -10.17
N HIS A 41 -19.97 8.93 -9.57
CA HIS A 41 -20.65 7.69 -9.91
C HIS A 41 -22.18 7.86 -9.80
N LYS A 42 -22.91 6.92 -10.39
CA LYS A 42 -24.38 6.89 -10.36
C LYS A 42 -24.84 5.85 -9.35
N HIS A 43 -25.84 6.19 -8.55
CA HIS A 43 -26.57 5.21 -7.75
C HIS A 43 -27.74 4.68 -8.57
N ILE A 44 -27.89 3.35 -8.60
CA ILE A 44 -29.04 2.67 -9.20
C ILE A 44 -29.87 2.13 -8.04
N ILE A 45 -31.15 2.52 -7.98
CA ILE A 45 -32.11 1.92 -7.05
C ILE A 45 -33.01 1.02 -7.88
N GLY A 46 -32.94 -0.29 -7.63
CA GLY A 46 -33.94 -1.23 -8.15
C GLY A 46 -35.24 -1.09 -7.34
N SER A 47 -36.36 -0.89 -8.04
CA SER A 47 -37.69 -1.00 -7.43
C SER A 47 -38.35 -2.28 -7.91
N GLU A 48 -38.65 -3.21 -7.00
CA GLU A 48 -39.48 -4.37 -7.31
C GLU A 48 -40.96 -3.95 -7.20
N ILE A 49 -41.73 -4.13 -8.28
CA ILE A 49 -43.20 -4.01 -8.20
C ILE A 49 -43.72 -5.37 -7.73
N ARG A 50 -44.06 -5.47 -6.44
CA ARG A 50 -44.83 -6.61 -5.93
C ARG A 50 -46.31 -6.34 -6.13
N HIS A 51 -46.97 -7.22 -6.88
CA HIS A 51 -48.41 -7.12 -7.12
C HIS A 51 -49.13 -7.14 -5.75
N ASN A 52 -50.00 -6.15 -5.51
CA ASN A 52 -50.83 -5.94 -4.31
C ASN A 52 -50.21 -5.23 -3.09
N GLU A 53 -49.03 -4.62 -3.19
CA GLU A 53 -48.51 -3.77 -2.10
C GLU A 53 -48.48 -2.29 -2.50
N HIS A 54 -49.12 -1.44 -1.69
CA HIS A 54 -49.11 0.02 -1.85
C HIS A 54 -47.70 0.52 -1.53
N LEU A 55 -46.89 0.76 -2.56
CA LEU A 55 -45.55 1.32 -2.39
C LEU A 55 -45.61 2.84 -2.48
N TRP A 56 -45.19 3.53 -1.42
CA TRP A 56 -44.79 4.94 -1.46
C TRP A 56 -43.44 5.08 -2.19
N ALA A 57 -43.39 4.66 -3.44
CA ALA A 57 -42.19 4.79 -4.26
C ALA A 57 -42.12 6.21 -4.81
N ASN A 58 -41.08 6.96 -4.43
CA ASN A 58 -40.68 8.23 -5.04
C ASN A 58 -40.15 8.05 -6.49
N SER A 59 -40.73 7.13 -7.27
CA SER A 59 -40.38 6.99 -8.68
C SER A 59 -41.30 7.91 -9.49
N ARG A 60 -40.76 9.06 -9.91
CA ARG A 60 -41.37 9.92 -10.94
C ARG A 60 -41.36 9.17 -12.28
N ARG A 61 -42.27 8.19 -12.46
CA ARG A 61 -42.59 7.64 -13.77
C ARG A 61 -43.93 8.18 -14.22
N TYR A 62 -43.91 8.94 -15.31
CA TYR A 62 -45.12 9.31 -16.04
C TYR A 62 -45.78 8.02 -16.52
N LEU A 63 -46.87 7.63 -15.85
CA LEU A 63 -47.76 6.58 -16.32
C LEU A 63 -48.38 7.07 -17.63
N ASN A 64 -47.89 6.57 -18.78
CA ASN A 64 -48.62 6.70 -20.02
C ASN A 64 -49.80 5.72 -19.94
N ALA A 65 -51.00 6.26 -19.73
CA ALA A 65 -52.23 5.49 -19.72
C ALA A 65 -52.39 4.77 -21.08
N GLY A 66 -52.30 3.43 -21.08
CA GLY A 66 -52.58 2.61 -22.27
C GLY A 66 -51.61 1.47 -22.58
N GLN A 67 -50.56 1.25 -21.79
CA GLN A 67 -49.63 0.14 -22.04
C GLN A 67 -49.91 -1.03 -21.08
N ASN A 68 -50.36 -2.17 -21.65
CA ASN A 68 -50.69 -3.42 -20.93
C ASN A 68 -49.46 -4.31 -20.67
N ASN A 69 -48.26 -3.83 -20.98
CA ASN A 69 -47.02 -4.57 -20.77
C ASN A 69 -46.21 -3.85 -19.69
N PHE A 70 -46.08 -4.49 -18.52
CA PHE A 70 -45.16 -4.09 -17.47
C PHE A 70 -43.72 -4.39 -17.90
N ASP A 71 -43.19 -3.58 -18.83
CA ASP A 71 -41.74 -3.51 -18.98
C ASP A 71 -41.22 -2.73 -17.77
N VAL A 72 -40.99 -3.45 -16.66
CA VAL A 72 -40.00 -3.00 -15.68
C VAL A 72 -38.68 -3.10 -16.39
N LYS A 73 -38.36 -2.09 -17.20
CA LYS A 73 -36.97 -1.78 -17.42
C LYS A 73 -36.43 -1.55 -16.01
N ASP A 74 -35.47 -2.38 -15.60
CA ASP A 74 -34.32 -1.90 -14.84
C ASP A 74 -33.83 -0.70 -15.65
N THR A 75 -34.49 0.44 -15.49
CA THR A 75 -33.92 1.66 -16.00
C THR A 75 -32.79 1.87 -15.03
N ASP A 76 -31.58 1.88 -15.57
CA ASP A 76 -30.43 2.55 -14.99
C ASP A 76 -30.74 4.06 -14.80
N ASP A 77 -31.97 4.43 -14.41
CA ASP A 77 -32.39 5.78 -14.09
C ASP A 77 -31.58 6.17 -12.88
N PRO A 78 -30.58 7.03 -13.04
CA PRO A 78 -29.75 7.43 -11.93
C PRO A 78 -30.65 8.15 -10.93
N CYS A 79 -30.89 7.51 -9.78
CA CYS A 79 -31.66 8.10 -8.69
C CYS A 79 -30.90 9.26 -8.01
N GLY A 80 -29.61 9.42 -8.34
CA GLY A 80 -28.77 10.51 -7.90
C GLY A 80 -27.34 10.36 -8.43
N LEU A 81 -26.64 11.48 -8.57
CA LEU A 81 -25.20 11.53 -8.77
C LEU A 81 -24.52 11.55 -7.40
N GLY A 82 -23.56 10.65 -7.19
CA GLY A 82 -22.74 10.57 -5.98
C GLY A 82 -21.25 10.69 -6.31
N GLY A 83 -20.41 10.88 -5.29
CA GLY A 83 -18.97 11.06 -5.47
C GLY A 83 -18.60 12.40 -6.15
N GLY A 84 -17.36 12.52 -6.63
CA GLY A 84 -16.83 13.76 -7.23
C GLY A 84 -16.39 14.82 -6.22
N ALA A 85 -16.81 14.69 -4.97
CA ALA A 85 -16.41 15.57 -3.88
C ALA A 85 -14.98 15.26 -3.39
N ASN A 86 -14.29 16.32 -2.98
CA ASN A 86 -13.07 16.23 -2.19
C ASN A 86 -13.44 15.74 -0.79
N THR A 87 -12.88 14.61 -0.37
CA THR A 87 -13.14 13.98 0.94
C THR A 87 -12.17 14.46 2.01
N GLY A 88 -11.45 15.56 1.76
CA GLY A 88 -10.45 16.15 2.63
C GLY A 88 -9.01 15.80 2.24
N THR A 89 -8.09 16.19 3.13
CA THR A 89 -6.66 15.86 3.02
C THR A 89 -6.35 14.56 3.74
N ALA A 90 -5.59 13.68 3.09
CA ALA A 90 -5.07 12.45 3.69
C ALA A 90 -3.54 12.52 3.82
N SER A 91 -3.03 12.07 4.97
CA SER A 91 -1.59 11.94 5.26
C SER A 91 -1.30 10.54 5.83
N PRO A 92 -1.42 9.48 5.01
CA PRO A 92 -1.25 8.10 5.49
C PRO A 92 0.21 7.82 5.87
N TYR A 93 0.43 6.75 6.62
CA TYR A 93 1.76 6.24 6.92
C TYR A 93 2.12 5.08 6.00
N THR A 94 3.42 4.92 5.70
CA THR A 94 3.93 3.70 5.05
C THR A 94 3.69 2.47 5.92
N GLN A 95 3.77 1.28 5.31
CA GLN A 95 4.02 0.07 6.07
C GLN A 95 5.43 0.11 6.70
N ASN A 96 5.70 -0.79 7.65
CA ASN A 96 7.05 -0.95 8.18
C ASN A 96 8.02 -1.28 7.04
N LEU A 97 9.08 -0.48 6.91
CA LEU A 97 10.03 -0.60 5.81
C LEU A 97 10.93 -1.84 5.97
N GLY A 98 11.25 -2.24 7.22
CA GLY A 98 12.02 -3.43 7.54
C GLY A 98 11.81 -3.90 9.00
N SER A 99 12.78 -4.67 9.51
CA SER A 99 12.82 -5.16 10.89
C SER A 99 13.90 -4.50 11.75
N GLY A 100 14.71 -3.59 11.18
CA GLY A 100 15.80 -2.94 11.89
C GLY A 100 16.98 -3.88 12.22
N THR A 101 17.10 -5.01 11.51
CA THR A 101 18.19 -5.96 11.75
C THR A 101 19.52 -5.33 11.36
N ALA A 102 20.47 -5.29 12.30
CA ALA A 102 21.78 -4.69 12.07
C ALA A 102 22.50 -5.35 10.88
N ILE A 103 23.20 -4.53 10.09
CA ILE A 103 24.08 -5.01 9.02
C ILE A 103 25.42 -5.36 9.64
N SER A 104 25.91 -6.56 9.39
CA SER A 104 27.28 -6.94 9.74
C SER A 104 28.24 -6.46 8.65
N ILE A 105 29.16 -5.56 9.00
CA ILE A 105 30.19 -5.06 8.09
C ILE A 105 31.53 -5.66 8.52
N SER A 106 32.06 -6.55 7.69
CA SER A 106 33.38 -7.16 7.87
C SER A 106 34.21 -6.86 6.62
N PRO A 107 34.90 -5.69 6.57
CA PRO A 107 35.75 -5.33 5.44
C PRO A 107 36.81 -6.39 5.21
N THR A 108 37.41 -6.42 4.03
CA THR A 108 38.43 -7.43 3.72
C THR A 108 39.59 -7.32 4.71
N TYR A 109 39.93 -8.43 5.36
CA TYR A 109 40.99 -8.49 6.37
C TYR A 109 41.92 -9.69 6.15
N ILE A 110 43.11 -9.58 6.73
CA ILE A 110 44.03 -10.70 6.92
C ILE A 110 44.26 -10.90 8.41
N THR A 111 44.32 -12.15 8.83
CA THR A 111 44.68 -12.50 10.20
C THR A 111 46.14 -12.87 10.26
N ILE A 112 46.87 -12.23 11.17
CA ILE A 112 48.29 -12.51 11.43
C ILE A 112 48.51 -12.85 12.89
N ARG A 113 49.57 -13.62 13.19
CA ARG A 113 50.08 -13.75 14.54
C ARG A 113 51.11 -12.63 14.77
N ALA A 114 50.81 -11.72 15.68
CA ALA A 114 51.72 -10.65 16.06
C ALA A 114 52.16 -10.85 17.52
N TRP A 115 53.46 -10.69 17.77
CA TRP A 115 54.03 -10.73 19.12
C TRP A 115 54.44 -9.32 19.52
N LYS A 116 53.92 -8.83 20.65
CA LYS A 116 54.39 -7.61 21.29
C LYS A 116 55.47 -7.98 22.29
N ARG A 117 56.69 -7.48 22.09
CA ARG A 117 57.76 -7.61 23.07
C ARG A 117 57.48 -6.67 24.24
N LEU A 118 57.51 -7.20 25.47
CA LEU A 118 57.17 -6.44 26.69
C LEU A 118 58.40 -5.90 27.44
N SER A 119 59.60 -6.29 27.01
CA SER A 119 60.90 -5.93 27.60
C SER A 119 62.04 -6.09 26.59
#